data_AF-A0A8T3UEH2-F1
#
_entry.id   AF-A0A8T3UEH2-F1
#
_cell.length_a   1.000
_cell.length_b   1.000
_cell.length_c   1.000
_cell.angle_alpha   90.00
_cell.angle_beta   90.00
_cell.angle_gamma   90.00
#
_symmetry.space_group_name_H-M   'P 1'
#
loop_
_entity.id
_entity.type
_entity.pdbx_description
1 polymer ?
#
loop_
_entity_poly.entity_id
_entity_poly.type
_entity_poly.pdbx_seq_one_letter_code
_entity_poly.pdbx_strand_id
1 'polypeptide(L)'
;MLNIVKNLKDANCITHSGKFHADEIMATVILEKLMPVNLLRVSEVPKTIKSDIIVFDIGGGKFDHHQKNKNGYRKNGLPYASAGLIWQEFGIRIIKKIAPKDQELNYMAIFKNIDQKLIQGIDAIDNGVPISINFSCMHISKIIADFNPSWEDTTTIEAQFKKAFKMCQEISKRVKNATASSLFSL
;
A
#
# COMPACT_ATOMS: atom_id res chain seq x y z
N MET A 1 -12.54 -5.36 -5.68
CA MET A 1 -13.47 -4.50 -4.90
C MET A 1 -13.14 -4.67 -3.44
N LEU A 2 -12.76 -3.57 -2.77
CA LEU A 2 -12.52 -3.54 -1.33
C LEU A 2 -13.85 -3.66 -0.57
N ASN A 3 -13.92 -4.60 0.36
CA ASN A 3 -14.98 -4.71 1.35
C ASN A 3 -14.38 -4.49 2.75
N ILE A 4 -14.93 -3.57 3.53
CA ILE A 4 -14.52 -3.38 4.92
C ILE A 4 -15.50 -4.16 5.78
N VAL A 5 -15.01 -5.15 6.52
CA VAL A 5 -15.81 -6.06 7.35
C VAL A 5 -15.65 -5.71 8.83
N LYS A 6 -16.63 -6.12 9.64
CA LYS A 6 -16.65 -5.85 11.09
C LYS A 6 -16.23 -7.03 11.95
N ASN A 7 -16.21 -8.25 11.39
CA ASN A 7 -15.90 -9.46 12.13
C ASN A 7 -14.70 -10.18 11.53
N LEU A 8 -13.87 -10.75 12.40
CA LEU A 8 -12.69 -11.55 12.02
C LEU A 8 -13.04 -12.73 11.11
N LYS A 9 -14.17 -13.40 11.34
CA LYS A 9 -14.59 -14.57 10.54
C LYS A 9 -14.78 -14.26 9.05
N ASP A 10 -15.06 -12.99 8.73
CA ASP A 10 -15.35 -12.52 7.36
C ASP A 10 -14.09 -11.93 6.68
N ALA A 11 -13.00 -11.78 7.44
CA ALA A 11 -11.79 -11.07 7.02
C ALA A 11 -10.77 -12.01 6.37
N ASN A 12 -10.07 -11.50 5.36
CA ASN A 12 -8.85 -12.12 4.83
C ASN A 12 -7.63 -11.17 4.87
N CYS A 13 -7.85 -9.93 5.28
CA CYS A 13 -6.83 -8.90 5.45
C CYS A 13 -7.09 -8.15 6.76
N ILE A 14 -6.03 -7.82 7.51
CA ILE A 14 -6.10 -7.05 8.76
C ILE A 14 -5.08 -5.92 8.73
N THR A 15 -5.50 -4.72 9.12
CA THR A 15 -4.62 -3.55 9.36
C THR A 15 -5.10 -2.73 10.55
N HIS A 16 -4.37 -1.68 10.92
CA HIS A 16 -4.74 -0.84 12.07
C HIS A 16 -5.99 0.01 11.82
N SER A 17 -6.72 0.32 12.89
CA SER A 17 -7.96 1.12 12.86
C SER A 17 -7.78 2.62 13.12
N GLY A 18 -6.54 3.07 13.36
CA GLY A 18 -6.23 4.47 13.64
C GLY A 18 -6.41 5.42 12.45
N LYS A 19 -5.85 6.62 12.55
CA LYS A 19 -5.69 7.52 11.39
C LYS A 19 -4.94 6.76 10.31
N PHE A 20 -5.45 6.78 9.08
CA PHE A 20 -4.84 5.99 8.03
C PHE A 20 -3.78 6.77 7.25
N HIS A 21 -2.77 6.07 6.75
CA HIS A 21 -1.68 6.60 5.96
C HIS A 21 -1.76 6.11 4.51
N ALA A 22 -0.78 6.53 3.70
CA ALA A 22 -0.66 5.97 2.35
C ALA A 22 -0.14 4.53 2.36
N ASP A 23 0.49 4.09 3.46
CA ASP A 23 1.10 2.76 3.56
C ASP A 23 0.06 1.64 3.48
N GLU A 24 -0.85 1.56 4.45
CA GLU A 24 -1.89 0.55 4.49
C GLU A 24 -2.94 0.73 3.37
N ILE A 25 -3.17 1.96 2.91
CA ILE A 25 -4.02 2.22 1.74
C ILE A 25 -3.40 1.61 0.48
N MET A 26 -2.10 1.85 0.23
CA MET A 26 -1.40 1.31 -0.93
C MET A 26 -1.24 -0.21 -0.83
N ALA A 27 -0.90 -0.73 0.35
CA ALA A 27 -0.89 -2.17 0.62
C ALA A 27 -2.23 -2.81 0.24
N THR A 28 -3.35 -2.20 0.64
CA THR A 28 -4.70 -2.66 0.29
C THR A 28 -4.92 -2.64 -1.23
N VAL A 29 -4.47 -1.60 -1.94
CA VAL A 29 -4.57 -1.51 -3.41
C VAL A 29 -3.76 -2.61 -4.10
N ILE A 30 -2.56 -2.91 -3.61
CA ILE A 30 -1.70 -3.97 -4.14
C ILE A 30 -2.38 -5.34 -3.95
N LEU A 31 -2.85 -5.63 -2.74
CA LEU A 31 -3.55 -6.89 -2.41
C LEU A 31 -4.82 -7.08 -3.25
N GLU A 32 -5.55 -6.01 -3.55
CA GLU A 32 -6.76 -6.06 -4.39
C GLU A 32 -6.47 -6.55 -5.83
N LYS A 33 -5.23 -6.39 -6.32
CA LYS A 33 -4.84 -6.95 -7.63
C LYS A 33 -4.61 -8.46 -7.57
N LEU A 34 -4.30 -8.98 -6.38
CA LEU A 34 -4.04 -10.40 -6.17
C LEU A 34 -5.33 -11.17 -5.90
N MET A 35 -6.19 -10.66 -5.03
CA MET A 35 -7.39 -11.35 -4.52
C MET A 35 -8.50 -10.35 -4.10
N PRO A 36 -9.76 -10.81 -3.93
CA PRO A 36 -10.77 -10.02 -3.23
C PRO A 36 -10.29 -9.64 -1.82
N VAL A 37 -10.54 -8.42 -1.38
CA VAL A 37 -10.08 -7.92 -0.08
C VAL A 37 -11.27 -7.69 0.83
N ASN A 38 -11.39 -8.52 1.87
CA ASN A 38 -12.26 -8.31 3.03
C ASN A 38 -11.37 -7.81 4.18
N LEU A 39 -11.28 -6.50 4.30
CA LEU A 39 -10.40 -5.82 5.24
C LEU A 39 -11.10 -5.61 6.59
N LEU A 40 -10.51 -6.14 7.66
CA LEU A 40 -10.86 -5.79 9.02
C LEU A 40 -9.83 -4.78 9.54
N ARG A 41 -10.30 -3.70 10.16
CA ARG A 41 -9.43 -2.71 10.80
C ARG A 41 -9.55 -2.83 12.31
N VAL A 42 -8.43 -3.02 13.02
CA VAL A 42 -8.40 -3.29 14.46
C VAL A 42 -7.34 -2.43 15.17
N SER A 43 -7.49 -2.19 16.48
CA SER A 43 -6.46 -1.51 17.27
C SER A 43 -5.35 -2.44 17.75
N GLU A 44 -5.62 -3.75 17.78
CA GLU A 44 -4.69 -4.81 18.17
C GLU A 44 -5.01 -6.06 17.35
N VAL A 45 -3.98 -6.80 16.92
CA VAL A 45 -4.16 -8.05 16.18
C VAL A 45 -4.78 -9.11 17.10
N PRO A 46 -5.87 -9.78 16.71
CA PRO A 46 -6.44 -10.85 17.51
C PRO A 46 -5.41 -11.97 17.78
N LYS A 47 -5.40 -12.51 19.01
CA LYS A 47 -4.47 -13.57 19.43
C LYS A 47 -4.50 -14.81 18.54
N THR A 48 -5.67 -15.13 17.98
CA THR A 48 -5.88 -16.26 17.11
C THR A 48 -6.49 -15.79 15.80
N ILE A 49 -5.74 -15.93 14.71
CA ILE A 49 -6.18 -15.67 13.34
C ILE A 49 -5.84 -16.88 12.48
N LYS A 50 -6.55 -17.05 11.36
CA LYS A 50 -6.19 -18.09 10.39
C LYS A 50 -4.88 -17.72 9.71
N SER A 51 -4.06 -18.71 9.37
CA SER A 51 -2.73 -18.51 8.79
C SER A 51 -2.74 -17.89 7.38
N ASP A 52 -3.89 -17.91 6.71
CA ASP A 52 -4.09 -17.33 5.38
C ASP A 52 -4.52 -15.85 5.42
N ILE A 53 -4.77 -15.28 6.61
CA ILE A 53 -5.08 -13.86 6.76
C ILE A 53 -3.79 -13.03 6.65
N ILE A 54 -3.79 -12.06 5.74
CA ILE A 54 -2.67 -11.12 5.59
C ILE A 54 -2.82 -9.99 6.61
N VAL A 55 -1.89 -9.90 7.55
CA VAL A 55 -1.80 -8.81 8.54
C VAL A 55 -0.68 -7.87 8.13
N PHE A 56 -0.97 -6.57 8.08
CA PHE A 56 -0.03 -5.55 7.65
C PHE A 56 -0.24 -4.23 8.39
N ASP A 57 0.85 -3.50 8.57
CA ASP A 57 0.88 -2.21 9.30
C ASP A 57 0.41 -2.27 10.76
N ILE A 58 0.47 -3.48 11.35
CA ILE A 58 0.15 -3.73 12.76
C ILE A 58 0.72 -5.09 13.23
N GLY A 59 1.08 -5.18 14.51
CA GLY A 59 1.28 -6.45 15.23
C GLY A 59 2.65 -7.12 15.08
N GLY A 60 3.64 -6.44 14.48
CA GLY A 60 5.03 -6.90 14.38
C GLY A 60 5.26 -8.10 13.44
N GLY A 61 4.29 -8.38 12.55
CA GLY A 61 4.32 -9.52 11.65
C GLY A 61 5.12 -9.30 10.36
N LYS A 62 4.97 -10.23 9.41
CA LYS A 62 5.69 -10.24 8.12
C LYS A 62 5.56 -8.94 7.32
N PHE A 63 4.42 -8.26 7.41
CA PHE A 63 4.14 -7.03 6.65
C PHE A 63 3.90 -5.83 7.57
N ASP A 64 4.44 -5.84 8.78
CA ASP A 64 4.46 -4.68 9.68
C ASP A 64 5.88 -4.10 9.75
N HIS A 65 6.02 -2.80 9.95
CA HIS A 65 7.30 -2.09 10.02
C HIS A 65 7.54 -1.38 11.36
N HIS A 66 6.59 -1.44 12.30
CA HIS A 66 6.63 -0.73 13.57
C HIS A 66 7.62 -1.30 14.60
N GLN A 67 8.15 -2.51 14.41
CA GLN A 67 9.14 -3.09 15.32
C GLN A 67 10.46 -2.28 15.38
N LYS A 68 11.20 -2.41 16.48
CA LYS A 68 12.40 -1.62 16.83
C LYS A 68 13.46 -1.51 15.71
N ASN A 69 13.66 -2.57 14.94
CA ASN A 69 14.65 -2.62 13.85
C ASN A 69 14.03 -2.49 12.45
N LYS A 70 12.76 -2.02 12.37
CA LYS A 70 11.94 -2.06 11.15
C LYS A 70 11.78 -3.49 10.63
N ASN A 71 11.30 -3.67 9.40
CA ASN A 71 11.21 -4.99 8.76
C ASN A 71 12.23 -5.14 7.62
N GLY A 72 13.47 -4.75 7.91
CA GLY A 72 14.53 -4.72 6.92
C GLY A 72 14.57 -3.44 6.10
N TYR A 73 15.59 -3.39 5.24
CA TYR A 73 15.98 -2.20 4.49
C TYR A 73 16.25 -2.57 3.04
N ARG A 74 15.95 -1.61 2.16
CA ARG A 74 16.29 -1.66 0.74
C ARG A 74 17.80 -1.48 0.56
N LYS A 75 18.31 -1.82 -0.63
CA LYS A 75 19.75 -1.66 -0.96
C LYS A 75 20.25 -0.21 -0.84
N ASN A 76 19.37 0.77 -0.99
CA ASN A 76 19.68 2.19 -0.83
C ASN A 76 19.55 2.67 0.63
N GLY A 77 19.38 1.77 1.60
CA GLY A 77 19.26 2.10 3.02
C GLY A 77 17.88 2.57 3.46
N LEU A 78 16.91 2.65 2.55
CA LEU A 78 15.54 3.04 2.90
C LEU A 78 14.83 1.88 3.64
N PRO A 79 14.29 2.09 4.87
CA PRO A 79 13.48 1.08 5.55
C PRO A 79 12.20 0.78 4.75
N TYR A 80 11.75 -0.47 4.77
CA TYR A 80 10.45 -0.81 4.21
C TYR A 80 9.31 -0.34 5.13
N ALA A 81 8.21 0.14 4.54
CA ALA A 81 6.90 0.16 5.18
C ALA A 81 6.07 -1.04 4.65
N SER A 82 4.83 -1.19 5.10
CA SER A 82 3.99 -2.35 4.81
C SER A 82 3.70 -2.51 3.32
N ALA A 83 3.43 -1.41 2.61
CA ALA A 83 3.26 -1.37 1.16
C ALA A 83 4.51 -1.85 0.44
N GLY A 84 5.70 -1.43 0.90
CA GLY A 84 6.99 -1.88 0.39
C GLY A 84 7.20 -3.38 0.55
N LEU A 85 6.91 -3.93 1.74
CA LEU A 85 7.03 -5.36 2.03
C LEU A 85 6.07 -6.20 1.17
N ILE A 86 4.82 -5.76 1.05
CA ILE A 86 3.81 -6.42 0.23
C ILE A 86 4.16 -6.33 -1.26
N TRP A 87 4.66 -5.18 -1.72
CA TRP A 87 5.13 -5.02 -3.09
C TRP A 87 6.31 -5.95 -3.38
N GLN A 88 7.29 -6.05 -2.48
CA GLN A 88 8.43 -6.94 -2.63
C GLN A 88 8.00 -8.41 -2.75
N GLU A 89 7.02 -8.85 -1.96
CA GLU A 89 6.52 -10.22 -1.98
C GLU A 89 5.69 -10.52 -3.24
N PHE A 90 4.77 -9.64 -3.62
CA PHE A 90 3.72 -9.96 -4.60
C PHE A 90 3.80 -9.18 -5.92
N GLY A 91 4.62 -8.14 -6.01
CA GLY A 91 4.62 -7.18 -7.12
C GLY A 91 4.87 -7.83 -8.49
N ILE A 92 5.87 -8.71 -8.60
CA ILE A 92 6.14 -9.45 -9.85
C ILE A 92 4.96 -10.36 -10.23
N ARG A 93 4.36 -11.05 -9.26
CA ARG A 93 3.20 -11.92 -9.49
C ARG A 93 1.99 -11.10 -9.99
N ILE A 94 1.77 -9.92 -9.42
CA ILE A 94 0.72 -9.00 -9.84
C ILE A 94 0.97 -8.49 -11.25
N ILE A 95 2.19 -8.04 -11.56
CA ILE A 95 2.56 -7.55 -12.90
C ILE A 95 2.27 -8.62 -13.95
N LYS A 96 2.74 -9.87 -13.72
CA LYS A 96 2.48 -10.99 -14.63
C LYS A 96 0.98 -11.27 -14.82
N LYS A 97 0.19 -11.17 -13.75
CA LYS A 97 -1.27 -11.41 -13.79
C LYS A 97 -2.02 -10.37 -14.61
N ILE A 98 -1.59 -9.11 -14.59
CA ILE A 98 -2.29 -7.98 -15.24
C ILE A 98 -1.64 -7.51 -16.55
N ALA A 99 -0.54 -8.14 -16.95
CA ALA A 99 0.15 -7.84 -18.20
C ALA A 99 -0.70 -8.31 -19.40
N PRO A 100 -0.71 -7.55 -20.51
CA PRO A 100 -1.14 -8.07 -21.80
C PRO A 100 -0.39 -9.37 -22.13
N LYS A 101 -1.10 -10.37 -22.64
CA LYS A 101 -0.53 -11.69 -22.94
C LYS A 101 0.13 -11.76 -24.32
N ASP A 102 -0.16 -10.77 -25.16
CA ASP A 102 0.28 -10.61 -26.54
C ASP A 102 1.58 -9.81 -26.67
N GLN A 103 2.17 -9.37 -25.54
CA GLN A 103 3.36 -8.55 -25.52
C GLN A 103 4.44 -9.18 -24.63
N GLU A 104 5.68 -9.19 -25.13
CA GLU A 104 6.83 -9.56 -24.32
C GLU A 104 7.25 -8.35 -23.47
N LEU A 105 7.15 -8.50 -22.14
CA LEU A 105 7.43 -7.42 -21.19
C LEU A 105 8.58 -7.77 -20.26
N ASN A 106 9.45 -6.78 -20.02
CA ASN A 106 10.42 -6.87 -18.94
C ASN A 106 9.75 -6.59 -17.58
N TYR A 107 9.18 -7.63 -16.95
CA TYR A 107 8.48 -7.51 -15.67
C TYR A 107 9.35 -6.95 -14.55
N MET A 108 10.66 -7.23 -14.57
CA MET A 108 11.58 -6.73 -13.54
C MET A 108 11.83 -5.22 -13.72
N ALA A 109 11.94 -4.74 -14.95
CA ALA A 109 12.03 -3.30 -15.22
C ALA A 109 10.75 -2.57 -14.79
N ILE A 110 9.57 -3.12 -15.11
CA ILE A 110 8.28 -2.58 -14.63
C ILE A 110 8.23 -2.53 -13.10
N PHE A 111 8.61 -3.64 -12.46
CA PHE A 111 8.63 -3.74 -11.01
C PHE A 111 9.50 -2.66 -10.37
N LYS A 112 10.74 -2.52 -10.82
CA LYS A 112 11.69 -1.52 -10.33
C LYS A 112 11.21 -0.10 -10.57
N ASN A 113 10.59 0.17 -11.71
CA ASN A 113 10.11 1.51 -12.05
C ASN A 113 8.95 1.94 -11.14
N ILE A 114 7.96 1.06 -10.92
CA ILE A 114 6.84 1.32 -9.99
C ILE A 114 7.38 1.43 -8.56
N ASP A 115 8.28 0.53 -8.16
CA ASP A 115 8.90 0.54 -6.84
C ASP A 115 9.59 1.89 -6.56
N GLN A 116 10.42 2.36 -7.49
CA GLN A 116 11.16 3.61 -7.35
C GLN A 116 10.28 4.85 -7.40
N LYS A 117 9.30 4.90 -8.32
CA LYS A 117 8.50 6.12 -8.56
C LYS A 117 7.33 6.30 -7.60
N LEU A 118 6.89 5.23 -6.94
CA LEU A 118 5.67 5.25 -6.11
C LEU A 118 5.91 4.66 -4.74
N ILE A 119 6.35 3.39 -4.67
CA ILE A 119 6.39 2.64 -3.41
C ILE A 119 7.45 3.19 -2.45
N GLN A 120 8.66 3.48 -2.93
CA GLN A 120 9.74 4.01 -2.09
C GLN A 120 9.41 5.39 -1.48
N GLY A 121 8.64 6.23 -2.18
CA GLY A 121 8.18 7.51 -1.63
C GLY A 121 7.20 7.32 -0.46
N ILE A 122 6.33 6.31 -0.55
CA ILE A 122 5.41 5.93 0.54
C ILE A 122 6.21 5.38 1.72
N ASP A 123 7.10 4.40 1.46
CA ASP A 123 7.97 3.82 2.48
C ASP A 123 8.78 4.89 3.25
N ALA A 124 9.32 5.88 2.52
CA ALA A 124 10.10 6.96 3.10
C ALA A 124 9.29 7.80 4.08
N ILE A 125 8.15 8.33 3.62
CA ILE A 125 7.30 9.20 4.45
C ILE A 125 6.78 8.45 5.67
N ASP A 126 6.33 7.22 5.48
CA ASP A 126 5.72 6.44 6.56
C ASP A 126 6.73 6.00 7.62
N ASN A 127 7.99 5.78 7.22
CA ASN A 127 9.09 5.57 8.16
C ASN A 127 9.69 6.87 8.74
N GLY A 128 9.14 8.04 8.41
CA GLY A 128 9.65 9.33 8.89
C GLY A 128 10.99 9.74 8.26
N VAL A 129 11.36 9.17 7.12
CA VAL A 129 12.55 9.54 6.38
C VAL A 129 12.28 10.86 5.63
N PRO A 130 12.99 11.95 5.94
CA PRO A 130 12.74 13.24 5.32
C PRO A 130 13.10 13.22 3.83
N ILE A 131 12.19 13.67 2.99
CA ILE A 131 12.47 13.98 1.58
C ILE A 131 13.01 15.40 1.55
N SER A 132 14.30 15.58 1.21
CA SER A 132 14.96 16.89 1.31
C SER A 132 14.38 17.90 0.30
N ILE A 133 13.46 18.74 0.76
CA ILE A 133 13.01 19.93 0.05
C ILE A 133 12.83 21.06 1.06
N ASN A 134 13.36 22.25 0.76
CA ASN A 134 13.26 23.43 1.63
C ASN A 134 11.85 24.08 1.61
N PHE A 135 10.83 23.35 1.17
CA PHE A 135 9.45 23.80 1.08
C PHE A 135 8.50 22.60 1.18
N SER A 136 7.28 22.81 1.67
CA SER A 136 6.25 21.77 1.68
C SER A 136 5.77 21.48 0.25
N CYS A 137 5.85 20.23 -0.20
CA CYS A 137 5.30 19.79 -1.47
C CYS A 137 4.13 18.83 -1.25
N MET A 138 3.11 18.92 -2.11
CA MET A 138 2.02 17.94 -2.11
C MET A 138 2.53 16.60 -2.67
N HIS A 139 2.43 15.53 -1.89
CA HIS A 139 2.75 14.16 -2.29
C HIS A 139 1.61 13.21 -1.96
N ILE A 140 1.64 11.99 -2.49
CA ILE A 140 0.56 11.00 -2.30
C ILE A 140 0.22 10.79 -0.83
N SER A 141 1.21 10.66 0.05
CA SER A 141 0.96 10.48 1.49
C SER A 141 0.23 11.66 2.12
N LYS A 142 0.49 12.89 1.67
CA LYS A 142 -0.24 14.08 2.13
C LYS A 142 -1.68 14.08 1.61
N ILE A 143 -1.87 13.78 0.32
CA ILE A 143 -3.20 13.69 -0.30
C ILE A 143 -4.05 12.64 0.42
N ILE A 144 -3.49 11.45 0.69
CA ILE A 144 -4.18 10.38 1.41
C ILE A 144 -4.46 10.79 2.86
N ALA A 145 -3.50 11.39 3.54
CA ALA A 145 -3.70 11.89 4.90
C ALA A 145 -4.88 12.88 4.99
N ASP A 146 -5.09 13.71 3.97
CA ASP A 146 -6.20 14.69 3.89
C ASP A 146 -7.58 14.07 3.71
N PHE A 147 -7.69 12.76 3.46
CA PHE A 147 -8.96 12.06 3.57
C PHE A 147 -9.32 11.71 5.02
N ASN A 148 -8.39 11.70 5.97
CA ASN A 148 -8.77 11.41 7.36
C ASN A 148 -9.81 12.44 7.84
N PRO A 149 -10.91 12.01 8.48
CA PRO A 149 -11.92 12.91 8.99
C PRO A 149 -11.32 14.01 9.88
N SER A 150 -11.73 15.25 9.64
CA SER A 150 -11.48 16.35 10.58
C SER A 150 -12.46 16.26 11.76
N TRP A 151 -12.29 17.13 12.76
CA TRP A 151 -13.20 17.22 13.89
C TRP A 151 -14.59 17.78 13.51
N GLU A 152 -14.71 18.45 12.37
CA GLU A 152 -15.98 18.95 11.81
C GLU A 152 -16.65 17.94 10.87
N ASP A 153 -15.94 16.89 10.49
CA ASP A 153 -16.34 15.95 9.47
C ASP A 153 -17.36 14.95 10.04
N THR A 154 -18.57 14.92 9.48
CA THR A 154 -19.62 13.98 9.91
C THR A 154 -19.50 12.61 9.24
N THR A 155 -18.48 12.43 8.40
CA THR A 155 -18.22 11.17 7.68
C THR A 155 -17.47 10.16 8.54
N THR A 156 -17.72 8.87 8.30
CA THR A 156 -16.99 7.81 9.03
C THR A 156 -15.59 7.62 8.46
N ILE A 157 -14.63 7.24 9.32
CA ILE A 157 -13.28 6.91 8.88
C ILE A 157 -13.26 5.80 7.83
N GLU A 158 -14.20 4.84 7.88
CA GLU A 158 -14.34 3.79 6.87
C GLU A 158 -14.78 4.34 5.50
N ALA A 159 -15.72 5.29 5.50
CA ALA A 159 -16.16 5.93 4.25
C ALA A 159 -15.01 6.72 3.62
N GLN A 160 -14.24 7.44 4.43
CA GLN A 160 -13.07 8.18 3.98
C GLN A 160 -11.94 7.24 3.51
N PHE A 161 -11.69 6.13 4.22
CA PHE A 161 -10.74 5.10 3.81
C PHE A 161 -11.08 4.56 2.41
N LYS A 162 -12.37 4.29 2.14
CA LYS A 162 -12.82 3.85 0.81
C LYS A 162 -12.60 4.92 -0.27
N LYS A 163 -12.75 6.21 0.04
CA LYS A 163 -12.45 7.30 -0.90
C LYS A 163 -10.94 7.41 -1.16
N ALA A 164 -10.12 7.38 -0.12
CA ALA A 164 -8.66 7.37 -0.21
C ALA A 164 -8.16 6.16 -1.03
N PHE A 165 -8.73 4.97 -0.78
CA PHE A 165 -8.47 3.76 -1.56
C PHE A 165 -8.75 3.97 -3.05
N LYS A 166 -9.93 4.52 -3.42
CA LYS A 166 -10.26 4.80 -4.82
C LYS A 166 -9.28 5.80 -5.46
N MET A 167 -8.91 6.86 -4.74
CA MET A 167 -7.91 7.82 -5.21
C MET A 167 -6.56 7.14 -5.47
N CYS A 168 -6.11 6.30 -4.53
CA CYS A 168 -4.87 5.55 -4.65
C CYS A 168 -4.90 4.54 -5.82
N GLN A 169 -6.05 3.92 -6.10
CA GLN A 169 -6.24 3.08 -7.28
C GLN A 169 -6.05 3.86 -8.58
N GLU A 170 -6.60 5.08 -8.69
CA GLU A 170 -6.44 5.91 -9.89
C GLU A 170 -4.98 6.36 -10.08
N ILE A 171 -4.29 6.75 -9.01
CA ILE A 171 -2.86 7.07 -9.06
C ILE A 171 -2.06 5.86 -9.56
N SER A 172 -2.31 4.68 -8.98
CA SER A 172 -1.62 3.45 -9.33
C SER A 172 -1.81 3.07 -10.81
N LYS A 173 -3.02 3.26 -11.36
CA LYS A 173 -3.29 3.06 -12.80
C LYS A 173 -2.47 4.01 -13.67
N ARG A 174 -2.39 5.29 -13.31
CA ARG A 174 -1.62 6.29 -14.08
C ARG A 174 -0.13 6.02 -14.05
N VAL A 175 0.42 5.66 -12.89
CA VAL A 175 1.84 5.28 -12.76
C VAL A 175 2.15 4.07 -13.65
N LYS A 176 1.30 3.03 -13.62
CA LYS A 176 1.44 1.87 -14.51
C LYS A 176 1.46 2.28 -15.98
N ASN A 177 0.52 3.11 -16.42
CA ASN A 177 0.43 3.51 -17.83
C ASN A 177 1.64 4.32 -18.28
N ALA A 178 2.12 5.26 -17.45
CA ALA A 178 3.33 6.02 -17.75
C ALA A 178 4.58 5.13 -17.84
N THR A 179 4.71 4.15 -16.94
CA THR A 179 5.79 3.15 -16.98
C THR A 179 5.70 2.27 -18.23
N ALA A 180 4.51 1.77 -18.55
CA ALA A 180 4.28 0.93 -19.71
C ALA A 180 4.63 1.67 -21.01
N SER A 181 4.10 2.89 -21.21
CA SER A 181 4.44 3.73 -22.37
C SER A 181 5.94 3.96 -22.52
N SER A 182 6.67 4.20 -21.41
CA SER A 182 8.13 4.40 -21.45
C SER A 182 8.94 3.14 -21.76
N LEU A 183 8.37 1.96 -21.56
CA LEU A 183 9.02 0.67 -21.85
C LEU A 183 8.72 0.16 -23.26
N PHE A 184 7.65 0.64 -23.90
CA PHE A 184 7.28 0.31 -25.28
C PHE A 184 7.88 1.26 -26.33
N SER A 185 8.53 2.35 -25.91
CA SER A 185 9.08 3.38 -26.79
C SER A 185 10.60 3.25 -27.01
N LEU A 186 11.17 2.06 -26.79
CA LEU A 186 12.57 1.70 -27.07
C LEU A 186 12.60 0.54 -28.06
#